data_AF-A0A9N8E2A6-F1
#
_entry.id   AF-A0A9N8E2A6-F1
#
_cell.length_a   1.000
_cell.length_b   1.000
_cell.length_c   1.000
_cell.angle_alpha   90.00
_cell.angle_beta   90.00
_cell.angle_gamma   90.00
#
_symmetry.space_group_name_H-M   'P 1'
#
loop_
_entity.id
_entity.type
_entity.pdbx_description
1 polymer ?
#
loop_
_entity_poly.entity_id
_entity_poly.type
_entity_poly.pdbx_seq_one_letter_code
_entity_poly.pdbx_strand_id
1 'polypeptide(L)'
;MASMTLRRCVVAGRYASSSSTFGSKQQQPILIRCQSSSGRSSKPESLLDSAAHYYSQLRWRIATSLTESLSKDEQKVLLGRLNIENPQEQKGKSEEEIQQETKHSIQEAVAAARAEEAQKLTAALKQQQAKLTAEAEEATRKRVENELIIQQRRLNFETWQKDVEKDKEEKQQKLVAEKEEQQESFYQEPTAISDHPILGTAIVDLGYKRIHITSIQVLKTLPVWKKQRTYRHKRAKDMAEDKMKTLHLGMPGIIALYEDSKGALSIIDGQHRVAMMTLLEEKKEAAEDQSEFFDLDSILVEVFPEDNQQGTDSSSSETSSSAHAQEIFLEINKAEPVKLVDLPGIKLTEKDRKVINDGASRLEEAFPDMFSNSQRCRSPHLNIDNLRDALFASEIIKRHGLKSAKAMETWMLEQNQKMKQEYTSETSQKAKTVTPSALKKAIKYDFFLGLDSSWLYA
;
A
#
# COMPACT_ATOMS: atom_id res chain seq x y z
N MET A 1 1.14 58.07 -40.67
CA MET A 1 2.53 57.53 -40.67
C MET A 1 3.16 57.79 -39.32
N ALA A 2 3.04 56.84 -38.39
CA ALA A 2 3.71 56.90 -37.10
C ALA A 2 4.43 55.56 -36.89
N SER A 3 5.75 55.63 -36.79
CA SER A 3 6.67 54.50 -36.70
C SER A 3 6.68 53.95 -35.27
N MET A 4 6.27 52.69 -35.10
CA MET A 4 6.35 51.95 -33.85
C MET A 4 7.74 51.33 -33.70
N THR A 5 8.53 51.86 -32.75
CA THR A 5 9.83 51.31 -32.36
C THR A 5 9.64 50.28 -31.24
N LEU A 6 9.72 49.00 -31.57
CA LEU A 6 9.77 47.89 -30.62
C LEU A 6 11.11 47.87 -29.87
N ARG A 7 11.10 48.20 -28.57
CA ARG A 7 12.24 47.98 -27.67
C ARG A 7 12.18 46.55 -27.12
N ARG A 8 13.18 45.74 -27.46
CA ARG A 8 13.45 44.44 -26.82
C ARG A 8 14.03 44.68 -25.42
N CYS A 9 13.31 44.29 -24.38
CA CYS A 9 13.87 44.09 -23.04
C CYS A 9 14.66 42.78 -23.01
N VAL A 10 15.95 42.87 -22.75
CA VAL A 10 16.82 41.74 -22.41
C VAL A 10 16.79 41.59 -20.89
N VAL A 11 16.14 40.52 -20.41
CA VAL A 11 16.18 40.14 -18.99
C VAL A 11 17.49 39.41 -18.72
N ALA A 12 18.41 40.09 -18.03
CA ALA A 12 19.63 39.48 -17.52
C ALA A 12 19.30 38.65 -16.26
N GLY A 13 19.23 37.33 -16.40
CA GLY A 13 19.14 36.40 -15.27
C GLY A 13 20.47 36.32 -14.53
N ARG A 14 20.54 36.92 -13.33
CA ARG A 14 21.62 36.67 -12.37
C ARG A 14 21.36 35.34 -11.66
N TYR A 15 22.03 34.28 -12.09
CA TYR A 15 22.18 33.05 -11.30
C TYR A 15 23.21 33.30 -10.20
N ALA A 16 22.75 33.38 -8.95
CA ALA A 16 23.61 33.30 -7.78
C ALA A 16 24.03 31.84 -7.58
N SER A 17 25.27 31.53 -7.91
CA SER A 17 25.92 30.26 -7.62
C SER A 17 26.33 30.20 -6.15
N SER A 18 25.55 29.51 -5.32
CA SER A 18 26.00 29.05 -4.00
C SER A 18 26.80 27.75 -4.18
N SER A 19 28.12 27.88 -4.07
CA SER A 19 29.06 26.77 -3.97
C SER A 19 28.84 26.01 -2.66
N SER A 20 28.22 24.83 -2.74
CA SER A 20 28.30 23.81 -1.69
C SER A 20 29.22 22.68 -2.18
N THR A 21 30.33 22.53 -1.48
CA THR A 21 31.34 21.49 -1.65
C THR A 21 30.77 20.15 -1.24
N PHE A 22 30.25 19.38 -2.21
CA PHE A 22 29.94 17.96 -2.04
C PHE A 22 31.17 17.12 -2.36
N GLY A 23 31.81 16.60 -1.32
CA GLY A 23 32.87 15.61 -1.44
C GLY A 23 32.31 14.28 -1.95
N SER A 24 32.58 13.96 -3.21
CA SER A 24 32.31 12.66 -3.80
C SER A 24 33.31 11.62 -3.28
N LYS A 25 32.92 10.84 -2.26
CA LYS A 25 33.59 9.56 -1.98
C LYS A 25 33.15 8.55 -3.03
N GLN A 26 33.99 8.36 -4.05
CA GLN A 26 33.94 7.19 -4.92
C GLN A 26 34.08 5.92 -4.06
N GLN A 27 32.99 5.17 -3.91
CA GLN A 27 33.06 3.78 -3.46
C GLN A 27 33.46 2.92 -4.66
N GLN A 28 34.68 2.40 -4.62
CA GLN A 28 35.15 1.34 -5.51
C GLN A 28 34.45 0.02 -5.16
N PRO A 29 34.12 -0.83 -6.16
CA PRO A 29 33.57 -2.15 -5.90
C PRO A 29 34.62 -3.04 -5.22
N ILE A 30 34.25 -3.65 -4.10
CA ILE A 30 35.04 -4.68 -3.42
C ILE A 30 35.00 -5.93 -4.30
N LEU A 31 36.09 -6.17 -5.01
CA LEU A 31 36.33 -7.37 -5.81
C LEU A 31 36.97 -8.41 -4.88
N ILE A 32 36.18 -9.38 -4.40
CA ILE A 32 36.69 -10.51 -3.62
C ILE A 32 37.51 -11.40 -4.55
N ARG A 33 38.82 -11.21 -4.53
CA ARG A 33 39.82 -12.03 -5.23
C ARG A 33 40.34 -13.07 -4.25
N CYS A 34 39.83 -14.31 -4.33
CA CYS A 34 40.44 -15.46 -3.68
C CYS A 34 41.83 -15.69 -4.29
N GLN A 35 42.88 -15.31 -3.58
CA GLN A 35 44.25 -15.72 -3.87
C GLN A 35 44.51 -17.05 -3.17
N SER A 36 44.56 -18.14 -3.95
CA SER A 36 45.16 -19.40 -3.51
C SER A 36 46.67 -19.24 -3.49
N SER A 37 47.27 -19.11 -2.31
CA SER A 37 48.71 -19.17 -2.14
C SER A 37 49.20 -20.60 -2.37
N SER A 38 49.89 -20.79 -3.48
CA SER A 38 50.73 -21.96 -3.76
C SER A 38 51.95 -21.96 -2.83
N GLY A 39 51.81 -22.59 -1.66
CA GLY A 39 52.90 -22.89 -0.74
C GLY A 39 53.68 -24.13 -1.20
N ARG A 40 55.00 -23.98 -1.34
CA ARG A 40 55.97 -25.05 -1.55
C ARG A 40 55.81 -26.13 -0.47
N SER A 41 55.47 -27.34 -0.91
CA SER A 41 55.47 -28.57 -0.12
C SER A 41 56.90 -29.11 -0.01
N SER A 42 57.50 -29.01 1.18
CA SER A 42 58.54 -29.93 1.62
C SER A 42 57.83 -31.09 2.32
N LYS A 43 57.85 -32.27 1.69
CA LYS A 43 57.22 -33.51 2.17
C LYS A 43 57.66 -33.89 3.59
N PRO A 44 56.73 -34.00 4.56
CA PRO A 44 56.92 -34.76 5.79
C PRO A 44 56.25 -36.13 5.61
N GLU A 45 56.73 -36.96 4.67
CA GLU A 45 56.16 -38.30 4.42
C GLU A 45 56.65 -39.37 5.42
N SER A 46 57.67 -39.11 6.25
CA SER A 46 58.31 -40.20 7.01
C SER A 46 57.65 -40.57 8.35
N LEU A 47 56.74 -39.77 8.90
CA LEU A 47 56.12 -40.07 10.21
C LEU A 47 54.77 -40.80 10.09
N LEU A 48 53.96 -40.48 9.08
CA LEU A 48 52.65 -41.11 8.90
C LEU A 48 52.77 -42.54 8.33
N ASP A 49 53.76 -42.80 7.47
CA ASP A 49 54.03 -44.15 6.95
C ASP A 49 54.54 -45.10 8.06
N SER A 50 55.31 -44.56 9.02
CA SER A 50 55.78 -45.30 10.19
C SER A 50 54.62 -45.71 11.11
N ALA A 51 53.63 -44.82 11.30
CA ALA A 51 52.45 -45.12 12.09
C ALA A 51 51.56 -46.17 11.41
N ALA A 52 51.34 -46.07 10.10
CA ALA A 52 50.54 -47.04 9.34
C ALA A 52 51.14 -48.46 9.41
N HIS A 53 52.46 -48.58 9.28
CA HIS A 53 53.17 -49.85 9.41
C HIS A 53 53.13 -50.41 10.84
N TYR A 54 53.18 -49.55 11.85
CA TYR A 54 53.01 -49.98 13.25
C TYR A 54 51.61 -50.52 13.52
N TYR A 55 50.56 -49.85 13.01
CA TYR A 55 49.17 -50.30 13.18
C TYR A 55 48.88 -51.60 12.43
N SER A 56 49.45 -51.81 11.24
CA SER A 56 49.28 -53.07 10.51
C SER A 56 49.95 -54.24 11.24
N GLN A 57 51.17 -54.06 11.77
CA GLN A 57 51.84 -55.08 12.59
C GLN A 57 51.06 -55.38 13.89
N LEU A 58 50.53 -54.35 14.55
CA LEU A 58 49.75 -54.52 15.77
C LEU A 58 48.44 -55.28 15.48
N ARG A 59 47.73 -54.92 14.42
CA ARG A 59 46.51 -55.64 13.98
C ARG A 59 46.80 -57.10 13.66
N TRP A 60 47.89 -57.38 12.95
CA TRP A 60 48.30 -58.76 12.66
C TRP A 60 48.57 -59.55 13.94
N ARG A 61 49.34 -59.00 14.89
CA ARG A 61 49.63 -59.67 16.18
C ARG A 61 48.37 -59.94 16.99
N ILE A 62 47.46 -58.97 17.08
CA ILE A 62 46.19 -59.12 17.80
C ILE A 62 45.34 -60.19 17.13
N ALA A 63 45.16 -60.13 15.80
CA ALA A 63 44.35 -61.10 15.08
C ALA A 63 44.94 -62.51 15.16
N THR A 64 46.27 -62.65 15.10
CA THR A 64 46.95 -63.95 15.26
C THR A 64 46.74 -64.51 16.67
N SER A 65 46.87 -63.68 17.70
CA SER A 65 46.65 -64.10 19.09
C SER A 65 45.18 -64.47 19.37
N LEU A 66 44.23 -63.72 18.82
CA LEU A 66 42.79 -64.02 18.98
C LEU A 66 42.33 -65.27 18.22
N THR A 67 43.10 -65.71 17.22
CA THR A 67 42.77 -66.88 16.39
C THR A 67 43.67 -68.08 16.66
N GLU A 68 44.47 -68.05 17.73
CA GLU A 68 45.44 -69.10 18.08
C GLU A 68 44.79 -70.45 18.42
N SER A 69 43.50 -70.46 18.77
CA SER A 69 42.71 -71.67 19.03
C SER A 69 42.15 -72.34 17.78
N LEU A 70 42.23 -71.70 16.60
CA LEU A 70 41.73 -72.24 15.33
C LEU A 70 42.78 -73.08 14.62
N SER A 71 42.33 -73.99 13.75
CA SER A 71 43.25 -74.70 12.85
C SER A 71 43.92 -73.70 11.88
N LYS A 72 45.14 -74.01 11.43
CA LYS A 72 45.92 -73.09 10.56
C LYS A 72 45.18 -72.71 9.27
N ASP A 73 44.35 -73.60 8.74
CA ASP A 73 43.57 -73.36 7.53
C ASP A 73 42.38 -72.41 7.80
N GLU A 74 41.68 -72.59 8.92
CA GLU A 74 40.60 -71.69 9.33
C GLU A 74 41.13 -70.30 9.70
N GLN A 75 42.27 -70.25 10.40
CA GLN A 75 42.97 -69.03 10.72
C GLN A 75 43.32 -68.25 9.45
N LYS A 76 43.83 -68.94 8.41
CA LYS A 76 44.17 -68.32 7.12
C LYS A 76 42.94 -67.78 6.39
N VAL A 77 41.83 -68.52 6.39
CA VAL A 77 40.56 -68.06 5.78
C VAL A 77 39.99 -66.84 6.51
N LEU A 78 40.03 -66.85 7.85
CA LEU A 78 39.46 -65.78 8.67
C LEU A 78 40.30 -64.50 8.59
N LEU A 79 41.63 -64.62 8.63
CA LEU A 79 42.55 -63.48 8.40
C LEU A 79 42.41 -62.92 6.98
N GLY A 80 42.22 -63.78 5.97
CA GLY A 80 41.95 -63.35 4.60
C GLY A 80 40.63 -62.57 4.45
N ARG A 81 39.56 -62.99 5.15
CA ARG A 81 38.28 -62.25 5.16
C ARG A 81 38.38 -60.90 5.87
N LEU A 82 39.25 -60.78 6.88
CA LEU A 82 39.51 -59.53 7.59
C LEU A 82 40.51 -58.62 6.86
N ASN A 83 41.02 -59.06 5.70
CA ASN A 83 41.99 -58.34 4.88
C ASN A 83 43.27 -57.97 5.66
N ILE A 84 43.70 -58.86 6.55
CA ILE A 84 44.93 -58.68 7.33
C ILE A 84 46.00 -59.54 6.66
N GLU A 85 46.96 -58.90 5.98
CA GLU A 85 48.03 -59.60 5.26
C GLU A 85 49.19 -59.97 6.18
N ASN A 86 49.78 -61.15 5.96
CA ASN A 86 50.94 -61.61 6.72
C ASN A 86 52.19 -60.81 6.31
N PRO A 87 52.83 -60.04 7.23
CA PRO A 87 54.01 -59.23 6.90
C PRO A 87 55.22 -60.05 6.43
N GLN A 88 55.24 -61.37 6.66
CA GLN A 88 56.37 -62.24 6.29
C GLN A 88 56.22 -62.93 4.93
N GLU A 89 55.01 -63.01 4.35
CA GLU A 89 54.79 -63.67 3.04
C GLU A 89 55.03 -62.73 1.83
N GLN A 90 55.26 -61.43 2.06
CA GLN A 90 55.49 -60.45 0.98
C GLN A 90 56.93 -60.46 0.41
N LYS A 91 57.82 -61.38 0.84
CA LYS A 91 59.25 -61.36 0.45
C LYS A 91 59.62 -62.15 -0.81
N GLY A 92 58.65 -62.66 -1.59
CA GLY A 92 58.94 -63.63 -2.66
C GLY A 92 58.14 -63.52 -3.96
N LYS A 93 57.23 -62.56 -4.10
CA LYS A 93 56.59 -62.23 -5.39
C LYS A 93 57.11 -60.85 -5.79
N SER A 94 57.67 -60.72 -6.99
CA SER A 94 58.14 -59.43 -7.48
C SER A 94 56.98 -58.43 -7.37
N GLU A 95 57.24 -57.29 -6.72
CA GLU A 95 56.26 -56.24 -6.50
C GLU A 95 55.58 -55.80 -7.81
N GLU A 96 56.23 -56.02 -8.95
CA GLU A 96 55.74 -55.65 -10.28
C GLU A 96 54.55 -56.50 -10.77
N GLU A 97 54.50 -57.82 -10.49
CA GLU A 97 53.40 -58.68 -10.96
C GLU A 97 52.12 -58.50 -10.13
N ILE A 98 52.24 -58.43 -8.80
CA ILE A 98 51.09 -58.15 -7.91
C ILE A 98 50.56 -56.74 -8.18
N GLN A 99 51.44 -55.77 -8.45
CA GLN A 99 51.00 -54.43 -8.81
C GLN A 99 50.27 -54.39 -10.15
N GLN A 100 50.63 -55.20 -11.14
CA GLN A 100 49.95 -55.17 -12.45
C GLN A 100 48.55 -55.79 -12.39
N GLU A 101 48.38 -56.95 -11.74
CA GLU A 101 47.06 -57.59 -11.61
C GLU A 101 46.11 -56.77 -10.73
N THR A 102 46.60 -56.21 -9.62
CA THR A 102 45.78 -55.32 -8.77
C THR A 102 45.47 -54.00 -9.48
N LYS A 103 46.40 -53.42 -10.25
CA LYS A 103 46.12 -52.22 -11.06
C LYS A 103 45.03 -52.49 -12.10
N HIS A 104 45.03 -53.64 -12.76
CA HIS A 104 44.00 -53.98 -13.75
C HIS A 104 42.61 -54.21 -13.12
N SER A 105 42.52 -54.95 -12.01
CA SER A 105 41.25 -55.17 -11.30
C SER A 105 40.69 -53.87 -10.69
N ILE A 106 41.55 -53.01 -10.13
CA ILE A 106 41.13 -51.70 -9.60
C ILE A 106 40.69 -50.79 -10.75
N GLN A 107 41.39 -50.79 -11.89
CA GLN A 107 40.99 -49.99 -13.06
C GLN A 107 39.64 -50.42 -13.62
N GLU A 108 39.37 -51.72 -13.70
CA GLU A 108 38.08 -52.24 -14.15
C GLU A 108 36.95 -51.90 -13.18
N ALA A 109 37.17 -52.07 -11.87
CA ALA A 109 36.19 -51.69 -10.85
C ALA A 109 35.91 -50.18 -10.85
N VAL A 110 36.93 -49.34 -11.03
CA VAL A 110 36.77 -47.89 -11.14
C VAL A 110 36.06 -47.51 -12.44
N ALA A 111 36.33 -48.20 -13.56
CA ALA A 111 35.63 -47.99 -14.81
C ALA A 111 34.14 -48.36 -14.71
N ALA A 112 33.82 -49.49 -14.07
CA ALA A 112 32.45 -49.91 -13.81
C ALA A 112 31.69 -48.94 -12.90
N ALA A 113 32.32 -48.49 -11.81
CA ALA A 113 31.72 -47.50 -10.89
C ALA A 113 31.45 -46.15 -11.59
N ARG A 114 32.40 -45.67 -12.41
CA ARG A 114 32.21 -44.45 -13.20
C ARG A 114 31.12 -44.60 -14.25
N ALA A 115 30.98 -45.78 -14.87
CA ALA A 115 29.92 -46.05 -15.82
C ALA A 115 28.54 -46.03 -15.14
N GLU A 116 28.40 -46.62 -13.95
CA GLU A 116 27.17 -46.58 -13.17
C GLU A 116 26.82 -45.17 -12.70
N GLU A 117 27.81 -44.40 -12.24
CA GLU A 117 27.63 -42.99 -11.85
C GLU A 117 27.20 -42.13 -13.05
N ALA A 118 27.83 -42.32 -14.22
CA ALA A 118 27.43 -41.64 -15.46
C ALA A 118 25.99 -42.00 -15.87
N GLN A 119 25.57 -43.25 -15.70
CA GLN A 119 24.18 -43.65 -15.94
C GLN A 119 23.21 -42.99 -14.97
N LYS A 120 23.55 -42.90 -13.68
CA LYS A 120 22.74 -42.20 -12.67
C LYS A 120 22.60 -40.70 -12.98
N LEU A 121 23.70 -40.04 -13.37
CA LEU A 121 23.69 -38.63 -13.73
C LEU A 121 22.86 -38.36 -14.99
N THR A 122 23.01 -39.19 -16.02
CA THR A 122 22.21 -39.04 -17.25
C THR A 122 20.72 -39.29 -17.01
N ALA A 123 20.36 -40.24 -16.14
CA ALA A 123 18.98 -40.46 -15.72
C ALA A 123 18.43 -39.27 -14.93
N ALA A 124 19.20 -38.72 -13.99
CA ALA A 124 18.82 -37.54 -13.21
C ALA A 124 18.61 -36.29 -14.09
N LEU A 125 19.50 -36.07 -15.08
CA LEU A 125 19.37 -34.98 -16.04
C LEU A 125 18.14 -35.14 -16.93
N LYS A 126 17.86 -36.35 -17.42
CA LYS A 126 16.63 -36.64 -18.18
C LYS A 126 15.37 -36.37 -17.34
N GLN A 127 15.40 -36.72 -16.05
CA GLN A 127 14.27 -36.46 -15.15
C GLN A 127 14.09 -34.95 -14.88
N GLN A 128 15.17 -34.19 -14.72
CA GLN A 128 15.10 -32.74 -14.59
C GLN A 128 14.60 -32.07 -15.86
N GLN A 129 15.06 -32.51 -17.04
CA GLN A 129 14.57 -32.03 -18.33
C GLN A 129 13.07 -32.29 -18.47
N ALA A 130 12.59 -33.49 -18.14
CA ALA A 130 11.16 -33.82 -18.20
C ALA A 130 10.30 -32.97 -17.26
N LYS A 131 10.81 -32.64 -16.06
CA LYS A 131 10.12 -31.74 -15.11
C LYS A 131 10.05 -30.31 -15.65
N LEU A 132 11.16 -29.79 -16.18
CA LEU A 132 11.20 -28.46 -16.76
C LEU A 132 10.30 -28.33 -18.00
N THR A 133 10.23 -29.37 -18.84
CA THR A 133 9.31 -29.36 -19.99
C THR A 133 7.85 -29.41 -19.55
N ALA A 134 7.52 -30.23 -18.53
CA ALA A 134 6.16 -30.29 -18.00
C ALA A 134 5.71 -28.95 -17.35
N GLU A 135 6.60 -28.31 -16.59
CA GLU A 135 6.33 -27.00 -15.99
C GLU A 135 6.18 -25.90 -17.07
N ALA A 136 7.00 -25.94 -18.12
CA ALA A 136 6.89 -25.03 -19.25
C ALA A 136 5.55 -25.22 -20.00
N GLU A 137 5.10 -26.45 -20.22
CA GLU A 137 3.81 -26.76 -20.84
C GLU A 137 2.62 -26.32 -19.97
N GLU A 138 2.72 -26.46 -18.65
CA GLU A 138 1.68 -25.96 -17.74
C GLU A 138 1.60 -24.43 -17.76
N ALA A 139 2.76 -23.77 -17.78
CA ALA A 139 2.84 -22.32 -17.87
C ALA A 139 2.30 -21.79 -19.21
N THR A 140 2.52 -22.48 -20.33
CA THR A 140 1.95 -22.09 -21.63
C THR A 140 0.44 -22.28 -21.66
N ARG A 141 -0.10 -23.38 -21.10
CA ARG A 141 -1.55 -23.59 -20.97
C ARG A 141 -2.22 -22.49 -20.15
N LYS A 142 -1.65 -22.12 -19.00
CA LYS A 142 -2.16 -21.03 -18.16
C LYS A 142 -2.13 -19.66 -18.86
N ARG A 143 -1.13 -19.41 -19.72
CA ARG A 143 -1.08 -18.18 -20.54
C ARG A 143 -2.19 -18.14 -21.57
N VAL A 144 -2.42 -19.24 -22.29
CA VAL A 144 -3.49 -19.36 -23.29
C VAL A 144 -4.87 -19.21 -22.63
N GLU A 145 -5.10 -19.82 -21.47
CA GLU A 145 -6.35 -19.70 -20.72
C GLU A 145 -6.60 -18.24 -20.27
N ASN A 146 -5.58 -17.57 -19.71
CA ASN A 146 -5.68 -16.16 -19.35
C ASN A 146 -5.96 -15.27 -20.55
N GLU A 147 -5.33 -15.54 -21.70
CA GLU A 147 -5.55 -14.78 -22.93
C GLU A 147 -6.99 -14.95 -23.46
N LEU A 148 -7.54 -16.17 -23.38
CA LEU A 148 -8.93 -16.46 -23.75
C LEU A 148 -9.91 -15.72 -22.83
N ILE A 149 -9.66 -15.70 -21.52
CA ILE A 149 -10.47 -14.93 -20.56
C ILE A 149 -10.42 -13.43 -20.89
N ILE A 150 -9.25 -12.89 -21.26
CA ILE A 150 -9.11 -11.49 -21.66
C ILE A 150 -9.89 -11.20 -22.94
N GLN A 151 -9.84 -12.09 -23.94
CA GLN A 151 -10.62 -11.96 -25.17
C GLN A 151 -12.13 -11.97 -24.90
N GLN A 152 -12.60 -12.88 -24.04
CA GLN A 152 -14.01 -12.95 -23.66
C GLN A 152 -14.47 -11.68 -22.93
N ARG A 153 -13.63 -11.11 -22.05
CA ARG A 153 -13.90 -9.82 -21.40
C ARG A 153 -13.96 -8.66 -22.38
N ARG A 154 -13.10 -8.65 -23.41
CA ARG A 154 -13.12 -7.62 -24.47
C ARG A 154 -14.41 -7.68 -25.28
N LEU A 155 -14.85 -8.88 -25.67
CA LEU A 155 -16.11 -9.06 -26.39
C LEU A 155 -17.31 -8.60 -25.54
N ASN A 156 -17.35 -9.00 -24.26
CA ASN A 156 -18.43 -8.58 -23.34
C ASN A 156 -18.43 -7.05 -23.11
N PHE A 157 -17.26 -6.43 -23.07
CA PHE A 157 -17.15 -4.98 -22.94
C PHE A 157 -17.62 -4.26 -24.21
N GLU A 158 -17.28 -4.77 -25.39
CA GLU A 158 -17.75 -4.22 -26.67
C GLU A 158 -19.27 -4.35 -26.83
N THR A 159 -19.86 -5.48 -26.43
CA THR A 159 -21.33 -5.64 -26.44
C THR A 159 -21.99 -4.66 -25.47
N TRP A 160 -21.43 -4.50 -24.27
CA TRP A 160 -21.94 -3.53 -23.30
C TRP A 160 -21.83 -2.09 -23.79
N GLN A 161 -20.74 -1.71 -24.48
CA GLN A 161 -20.62 -0.38 -25.08
C GLN A 161 -21.70 -0.13 -26.13
N LYS A 162 -21.98 -1.12 -26.99
CA LYS A 162 -23.06 -1.03 -28.00
C LYS A 162 -24.43 -0.90 -27.34
N ASP A 163 -24.68 -1.64 -26.25
CA ASP A 163 -25.95 -1.55 -25.51
C ASP A 163 -26.11 -0.17 -24.84
N VAL A 164 -25.04 0.40 -24.26
CA VAL A 164 -25.06 1.75 -23.66
C VAL A 164 -25.28 2.84 -24.71
N GLU A 165 -24.65 2.73 -25.88
CA GLU A 165 -24.86 3.66 -27.00
C GLU A 165 -26.31 3.59 -27.49
N LYS A 166 -26.85 2.37 -27.67
CA LYS A 166 -28.24 2.16 -28.04
C LYS A 166 -29.22 2.75 -27.01
N ASP A 167 -29.00 2.49 -25.72
CA ASP A 167 -29.80 3.08 -24.63
C ASP A 167 -29.74 4.61 -24.63
N LYS A 168 -28.57 5.19 -24.95
CA LYS A 168 -28.39 6.64 -25.04
C LYS A 168 -29.13 7.21 -26.25
N GLU A 169 -29.10 6.54 -27.40
CA GLU A 169 -29.85 6.91 -28.59
C GLU A 169 -31.37 6.82 -28.33
N GLU A 170 -31.85 5.74 -27.70
CA GLU A 170 -33.26 5.58 -27.32
C GLU A 170 -33.71 6.66 -26.33
N LYS A 171 -32.89 7.00 -25.32
CA LYS A 171 -33.17 8.11 -24.41
C LYS A 171 -33.16 9.46 -25.11
N GLN A 172 -32.23 9.68 -26.02
CA GLN A 172 -32.15 10.93 -26.77
C GLN A 172 -33.35 11.10 -27.70
N GLN A 173 -33.80 10.04 -28.37
CA GLN A 173 -35.01 10.05 -29.18
C GLN A 173 -36.26 10.31 -28.34
N LYS A 174 -36.38 9.70 -27.14
CA LYS A 174 -37.47 10.00 -26.20
C LYS A 174 -37.45 11.45 -25.73
N LEU A 175 -36.28 11.99 -25.37
CA LEU A 175 -36.13 13.38 -24.95
C LEU A 175 -36.43 14.37 -26.08
N VAL A 176 -36.13 14.04 -27.34
CA VAL A 176 -36.49 14.89 -28.49
C VAL A 176 -38.01 14.85 -28.71
N ALA A 177 -38.64 13.68 -28.65
CA ALA A 177 -40.10 13.55 -28.76
C ALA A 177 -40.84 14.27 -27.61
N GLU A 178 -40.37 14.14 -26.37
CA GLU A 178 -40.93 14.85 -25.21
C GLU A 178 -40.70 16.36 -25.28
N LYS A 179 -39.55 16.81 -25.82
CA LYS A 179 -39.28 18.24 -26.04
C LYS A 179 -40.16 18.82 -27.14
N GLU A 180 -40.40 18.11 -28.23
CA GLU A 180 -41.30 18.59 -29.31
C GLU A 180 -42.75 18.76 -28.81
N GLU A 181 -43.21 17.95 -27.84
CA GLU A 181 -44.52 18.13 -27.19
C GLU A 181 -44.54 19.26 -26.14
N GLN A 182 -43.39 19.63 -25.54
CA GLN A 182 -43.30 20.67 -24.52
C GLN A 182 -42.82 22.05 -25.04
N GLN A 183 -42.35 22.14 -26.29
CA GLN A 183 -41.78 23.38 -26.85
C GLN A 183 -42.84 24.43 -27.25
N GLU A 184 -44.14 24.10 -27.25
CA GLU A 184 -45.21 25.08 -27.50
C GLU A 184 -45.69 25.84 -26.24
N SER A 185 -45.21 25.53 -25.01
CA SER A 185 -45.72 26.19 -23.80
C SER A 185 -44.68 26.77 -22.84
N PHE A 186 -43.38 26.82 -23.18
CA PHE A 186 -42.31 27.20 -22.24
C PHE A 186 -41.56 28.48 -22.62
N TYR A 187 -42.29 29.56 -22.92
CA TYR A 187 -41.81 30.93 -22.74
C TYR A 187 -42.56 31.54 -21.54
N GLN A 188 -42.30 31.01 -20.34
CA GLN A 188 -42.63 31.77 -19.13
C GLN A 188 -41.59 32.87 -18.98
N GLU A 189 -42.05 34.11 -18.86
CA GLU A 189 -41.21 35.24 -18.48
C GLU A 189 -40.38 34.86 -17.23
N PRO A 190 -39.12 35.31 -17.13
CA PRO A 190 -38.26 35.02 -15.99
C PRO A 190 -39.00 35.39 -14.71
N THR A 191 -39.47 34.37 -13.98
CA THR A 191 -40.09 34.55 -12.67
C THR A 191 -39.11 35.34 -11.81
N ALA A 192 -39.59 36.43 -11.22
CA ALA A 192 -38.78 37.30 -10.38
C ALA A 192 -37.98 36.44 -9.39
N ILE A 193 -36.65 36.57 -9.44
CA ILE A 193 -35.73 35.81 -8.60
C ILE A 193 -36.11 36.09 -7.14
N SER A 194 -36.58 35.07 -6.43
CA SER A 194 -37.03 35.21 -5.05
C SER A 194 -35.83 35.47 -4.14
N ASP A 195 -35.90 36.55 -3.35
CA ASP A 195 -34.92 36.83 -2.31
C ASP A 195 -35.01 35.77 -1.20
N HIS A 196 -33.87 35.22 -0.79
CA HIS A 196 -33.78 34.32 0.35
C HIS A 196 -33.60 35.14 1.64
N PRO A 197 -34.34 34.89 2.73
CA PRO A 197 -34.32 35.74 3.94
C PRO A 197 -32.96 35.84 4.61
N ILE A 198 -32.12 34.81 4.47
CA ILE A 198 -30.77 34.75 5.07
C ILE A 198 -29.66 35.09 4.06
N LEU A 199 -29.85 34.75 2.78
CA LEU A 199 -28.79 34.82 1.77
C LEU A 199 -28.96 36.00 0.80
N GLY A 200 -30.07 36.74 0.91
CA GLY A 200 -30.42 37.81 -0.01
C GLY A 200 -30.79 37.31 -1.41
N THR A 201 -30.66 38.21 -2.38
CA THR A 201 -31.01 37.98 -3.79
C THR A 201 -30.13 36.91 -4.41
N ALA A 202 -30.75 35.93 -5.09
CA ALA A 202 -29.98 34.96 -5.87
C ALA A 202 -29.41 35.64 -7.12
N ILE A 203 -28.18 35.28 -7.48
CA ILE A 203 -27.53 35.75 -8.70
C ILE A 203 -28.11 35.03 -9.91
N VAL A 204 -28.32 33.72 -9.74
CA VAL A 204 -28.83 32.81 -10.77
C VAL A 204 -29.70 31.76 -10.09
N ASP A 205 -30.86 31.51 -10.68
CA ASP A 205 -31.71 30.36 -10.37
C ASP A 205 -31.68 29.39 -11.56
N LEU A 206 -31.25 28.14 -11.32
CA LEU A 206 -31.16 27.09 -12.32
C LEU A 206 -32.31 26.08 -12.22
N GLY A 207 -33.32 26.35 -11.39
CA GLY A 207 -34.44 25.45 -11.10
C GLY A 207 -34.09 24.40 -10.05
N TYR A 208 -33.02 23.63 -10.27
CA TYR A 208 -32.58 22.58 -9.33
C TYR A 208 -31.56 23.06 -8.28
N LYS A 209 -30.98 24.26 -8.48
CA LYS A 209 -30.09 24.93 -7.53
C LYS A 209 -30.11 26.44 -7.74
N ARG A 210 -29.83 27.19 -6.69
CA ARG A 210 -29.71 28.65 -6.69
C ARG A 210 -28.31 29.06 -6.29
N ILE A 211 -27.79 30.12 -6.90
CA ILE A 211 -26.45 30.66 -6.61
C ILE A 211 -26.63 31.98 -5.89
N HIS A 212 -26.02 32.12 -4.71
CA HIS A 212 -26.06 33.35 -3.90
C HIS A 212 -24.65 33.84 -3.61
N ILE A 213 -24.53 35.13 -3.30
CA ILE A 213 -23.38 35.69 -2.61
C ILE A 213 -23.79 36.00 -1.17
N THR A 214 -22.99 35.56 -0.19
CA THR A 214 -23.26 35.79 1.23
C THR A 214 -21.96 36.10 1.98
N SER A 215 -22.07 36.64 3.19
CA SER A 215 -20.92 36.88 4.06
C SER A 215 -20.53 35.66 4.88
N ILE A 216 -19.27 35.63 5.33
CA ILE A 216 -18.76 34.61 6.25
C ILE A 216 -19.51 34.63 7.59
N GLN A 217 -20.00 35.79 8.01
CA GLN A 217 -20.79 35.98 9.23
C GLN A 217 -22.09 35.19 9.20
N VAL A 218 -22.72 35.08 8.04
CA VAL A 218 -23.89 34.22 7.85
C VAL A 218 -23.45 32.75 7.87
N LEU A 219 -22.42 32.39 7.10
CA LEU A 219 -21.98 31.00 6.96
C LEU A 219 -21.53 30.36 8.27
N LYS A 220 -20.87 31.10 9.16
CA LYS A 220 -20.44 30.56 10.47
C LYS A 220 -21.61 30.18 11.38
N THR A 221 -22.80 30.75 11.15
CA THR A 221 -24.01 30.47 11.95
C THR A 221 -24.78 29.27 11.46
N LEU A 222 -24.53 28.82 10.22
CA LEU A 222 -25.26 27.72 9.62
C LEU A 222 -24.82 26.38 10.23
N PRO A 223 -25.77 25.48 10.56
CA PRO A 223 -25.43 24.14 11.02
C PRO A 223 -24.82 23.31 9.87
N VAL A 224 -23.90 22.40 10.21
CA VAL A 224 -23.41 21.39 9.26
C VAL A 224 -24.37 20.20 9.24
N TRP A 225 -24.85 19.83 8.05
CA TRP A 225 -25.79 18.72 7.87
C TRP A 225 -25.17 17.39 8.35
N LYS A 226 -25.74 16.83 9.42
CA LYS A 226 -25.37 15.54 10.07
C LYS A 226 -23.89 15.34 10.42
N LYS A 227 -23.03 16.37 10.29
CA LYS A 227 -21.58 16.30 10.53
C LYS A 227 -20.92 15.06 9.90
N GLN A 228 -21.31 14.72 8.66
CA GLN A 228 -20.92 13.46 8.02
C GLN A 228 -19.40 13.32 7.88
N ARG A 229 -18.71 14.39 7.47
CA ARG A 229 -17.25 14.48 7.51
C ARG A 229 -16.82 14.98 8.89
N THR A 230 -15.84 14.33 9.50
CA THR A 230 -15.27 14.83 10.77
C THR A 230 -14.58 16.18 10.55
N TYR A 231 -15.06 17.21 11.26
CA TYR A 231 -14.39 18.50 11.28
C TYR A 231 -13.01 18.37 11.94
N ARG A 232 -12.01 19.00 11.33
CA ARG A 232 -10.64 19.01 11.83
C ARG A 232 -10.09 20.41 11.81
N HIS A 233 -9.88 20.96 13.00
CA HIS A 233 -9.35 22.31 13.16
C HIS A 233 -7.96 22.47 12.53
N LYS A 234 -7.06 21.49 12.72
CA LYS A 234 -5.72 21.49 12.10
C LYS A 234 -5.78 21.61 10.57
N ARG A 235 -6.67 20.86 9.90
CA ARG A 235 -6.85 20.95 8.45
C ARG A 235 -7.32 22.33 8.02
N ALA A 236 -8.30 22.92 8.72
CA ALA A 236 -8.77 24.27 8.43
C ALA A 236 -7.67 25.33 8.64
N LYS A 237 -6.83 25.15 9.67
CA LYS A 237 -5.66 25.99 9.94
C LYS A 237 -4.60 25.89 8.84
N ASP A 238 -4.23 24.69 8.43
CA ASP A 238 -3.27 24.46 7.34
C ASP A 238 -3.80 25.08 6.03
N MET A 239 -5.09 24.89 5.74
CA MET A 239 -5.75 25.53 4.60
C MET A 239 -5.69 27.06 4.69
N ALA A 240 -5.87 27.64 5.88
CA ALA A 240 -5.82 29.09 6.08
C ALA A 240 -4.39 29.63 5.89
N GLU A 241 -3.39 28.93 6.42
CA GLU A 241 -1.98 29.30 6.25
C GLU A 241 -1.51 29.21 4.78
N ASP A 242 -1.93 28.18 4.06
CA ASP A 242 -1.65 28.07 2.63
C ASP A 242 -2.45 29.09 1.82
N LYS A 243 -3.68 29.38 2.26
CA LYS A 243 -4.50 30.39 1.59
C LYS A 243 -3.94 31.79 1.77
N MET A 244 -3.39 32.13 2.95
CA MET A 244 -2.69 33.39 3.19
C MET A 244 -1.57 33.64 2.18
N LYS A 245 -0.81 32.61 1.80
CA LYS A 245 0.28 32.71 0.80
C LYS A 245 -0.25 32.91 -0.63
N THR A 246 -1.48 32.50 -0.88
CA THR A 246 -2.11 32.45 -2.22
C THR A 246 -3.37 33.29 -2.28
N LEU A 247 -3.48 34.33 -1.44
CA LEU A 247 -4.68 35.15 -1.31
C LEU A 247 -5.10 35.66 -2.70
N HIS A 248 -4.17 36.30 -3.43
CA HIS A 248 -4.36 36.86 -4.79
C HIS A 248 -5.06 35.95 -5.83
N LEU A 249 -5.12 34.64 -5.62
CA LEU A 249 -5.79 33.69 -6.53
C LEU A 249 -7.31 33.54 -6.27
N GLY A 250 -7.88 34.20 -5.25
CA GLY A 250 -9.32 34.08 -4.92
C GLY A 250 -9.68 32.78 -4.20
N MET A 251 -10.90 32.68 -3.65
CA MET A 251 -11.25 31.57 -2.74
C MET A 251 -11.41 30.23 -3.46
N PRO A 252 -10.84 29.12 -2.94
CA PRO A 252 -10.91 27.84 -3.61
C PRO A 252 -12.29 27.17 -3.45
N GLY A 253 -12.99 27.07 -4.57
CA GLY A 253 -14.23 26.30 -4.73
C GLY A 253 -15.47 26.93 -4.06
N ILE A 254 -16.63 26.35 -4.34
CA ILE A 254 -17.94 26.84 -3.89
C ILE A 254 -18.49 26.05 -2.69
N ILE A 255 -19.18 26.70 -1.76
CA ILE A 255 -19.83 26.03 -0.61
C ILE A 255 -21.23 25.59 -1.01
N ALA A 256 -21.58 24.34 -0.70
CA ALA A 256 -22.89 23.78 -1.00
C ALA A 256 -23.77 23.75 0.25
N LEU A 257 -24.93 24.37 0.15
CA LEU A 257 -25.96 24.46 1.17
C LEU A 257 -27.18 23.62 0.75
N TYR A 258 -27.78 22.96 1.73
CA TYR A 258 -29.12 22.41 1.66
C TYR A 258 -30.10 23.44 2.19
N GLU A 259 -31.27 23.53 1.58
CA GLU A 259 -32.41 24.25 2.14
C GLU A 259 -33.58 23.27 2.27
N ASP A 260 -34.06 23.08 3.49
CA ASP A 260 -35.21 22.21 3.73
C ASP A 260 -36.52 22.87 3.26
N SER A 261 -37.61 22.08 3.26
CA SER A 261 -38.97 22.55 2.96
C SER A 261 -39.48 23.73 3.84
N LYS A 262 -38.81 24.04 4.95
CA LYS A 262 -39.12 25.17 5.84
C LYS A 262 -38.23 26.38 5.58
N GLY A 263 -37.31 26.30 4.61
CA GLY A 263 -36.32 27.34 4.31
C GLY A 263 -35.12 27.35 5.26
N ALA A 264 -34.92 26.31 6.08
CA ALA A 264 -33.77 26.21 6.97
C ALA A 264 -32.54 25.73 6.20
N LEU A 265 -31.44 26.46 6.38
CA LEU A 265 -30.18 26.19 5.68
C LEU A 265 -29.27 25.27 6.49
N SER A 266 -28.58 24.36 5.80
CA SER A 266 -27.51 23.55 6.38
C SER A 266 -26.35 23.37 5.40
N ILE A 267 -25.11 23.37 5.89
CA ILE A 267 -23.92 23.13 5.06
C ILE A 267 -23.82 21.64 4.73
N ILE A 268 -23.92 21.27 3.45
CA ILE A 268 -23.69 19.89 2.97
C ILE A 268 -22.21 19.65 2.68
N ASP A 269 -21.56 20.59 2.00
CA ASP A 269 -20.13 20.53 1.68
C ASP A 269 -19.43 21.87 1.89
N GLY A 270 -18.15 21.81 2.25
CA GLY A 270 -17.32 22.99 2.46
C GLY A 270 -17.15 23.40 3.93
N GLN A 271 -17.49 22.56 4.91
CA GLN A 271 -17.31 22.89 6.34
C GLN A 271 -15.87 23.32 6.71
N HIS A 272 -14.84 22.69 6.15
CA HIS A 272 -13.44 23.05 6.41
C HIS A 272 -13.08 24.39 5.75
N ARG A 273 -13.74 24.73 4.64
CA ARG A 273 -13.57 26.02 3.95
C ARG A 273 -14.23 27.14 4.74
N VAL A 274 -15.43 26.92 5.28
CA VAL A 274 -16.08 27.86 6.20
C VAL A 274 -15.18 28.12 7.40
N ALA A 275 -14.68 27.07 8.06
CA ALA A 275 -13.78 27.25 9.20
C ALA A 275 -12.44 27.91 8.83
N MET A 276 -11.88 27.59 7.66
CA MET A 276 -10.69 28.27 7.14
C MET A 276 -10.96 29.77 6.98
N MET A 277 -12.10 30.16 6.42
CA MET A 277 -12.48 31.57 6.26
C MET A 277 -12.70 32.27 7.61
N THR A 278 -13.30 31.60 8.59
CA THR A 278 -13.39 32.12 9.96
C THR A 278 -12.01 32.40 10.55
N LEU A 279 -11.04 31.50 10.36
CA LEU A 279 -9.66 31.73 10.82
C LEU A 279 -8.96 32.86 10.07
N LEU A 280 -9.28 33.08 8.79
CA LEU A 280 -8.77 34.21 8.02
C LEU A 280 -9.38 35.53 8.48
N GLU A 281 -10.66 35.54 8.83
CA GLU A 281 -11.36 36.69 9.40
C GLU A 281 -10.76 37.10 10.75
N GLU A 282 -10.57 36.14 11.66
CA GLU A 282 -9.91 36.38 12.96
C GLU A 282 -8.50 36.98 12.79
N LYS A 283 -7.74 36.48 11.79
CA LYS A 283 -6.41 37.02 11.47
C LYS A 283 -6.47 38.41 10.84
N LYS A 284 -7.49 38.70 10.03
CA LYS A 284 -7.74 40.03 9.45
C LYS A 284 -8.03 41.04 10.56
N GLU A 285 -8.85 40.68 11.55
CA GLU A 285 -9.15 41.53 12.70
C GLU A 285 -7.92 41.81 13.57
N ALA A 286 -6.99 40.85 13.65
CA ALA A 286 -5.75 40.99 14.40
C ALA A 286 -4.63 41.77 13.66
N ALA A 287 -4.75 41.96 12.34
CA ALA A 287 -3.74 42.66 11.54
C ALA A 287 -4.03 44.17 11.50
N GLU A 288 -2.99 44.99 11.70
CA GLU A 288 -3.12 46.46 11.63
C GLU A 288 -3.38 46.96 10.20
N ASP A 289 -2.92 46.22 9.18
CA ASP A 289 -3.10 46.55 7.77
C ASP A 289 -4.23 45.71 7.15
N GLN A 290 -5.41 46.32 7.02
CA GLN A 290 -6.61 45.68 6.47
C GLN A 290 -6.66 45.70 4.94
N SER A 291 -5.77 46.45 4.28
CA SER A 291 -5.90 46.78 2.85
C SER A 291 -5.60 45.63 1.89
N GLU A 292 -4.86 44.60 2.35
CA GLU A 292 -4.50 43.44 1.53
C GLU A 292 -5.42 42.22 1.72
N PHE A 293 -6.43 42.30 2.60
CA PHE A 293 -7.30 41.16 2.87
C PHE A 293 -8.47 41.04 1.89
N PHE A 294 -8.84 39.79 1.60
CA PHE A 294 -9.98 39.46 0.77
C PHE A 294 -11.28 39.95 1.39
N ASP A 295 -12.22 40.32 0.53
CA ASP A 295 -13.60 40.55 0.90
C ASP A 295 -14.26 39.20 1.27
N LEU A 296 -14.49 38.99 2.56
CA LEU A 296 -15.19 37.82 3.10
C LEU A 296 -16.70 38.06 3.22
N ASP A 297 -17.19 39.22 2.77
CA ASP A 297 -18.62 39.53 2.68
C ASP A 297 -19.22 39.07 1.35
N SER A 298 -18.37 38.74 0.37
CA SER A 298 -18.74 38.33 -0.99
C SER A 298 -18.39 36.87 -1.32
N ILE A 299 -18.95 35.90 -0.59
CA ILE A 299 -18.68 34.47 -0.79
C ILE A 299 -19.78 33.82 -1.63
N LEU A 300 -19.38 33.19 -2.74
CA LEU A 300 -20.28 32.45 -3.61
C LEU A 300 -20.71 31.12 -2.96
N VAL A 301 -22.02 30.84 -2.96
CA VAL A 301 -22.61 29.61 -2.43
C VAL A 301 -23.67 29.02 -3.37
N GLU A 302 -23.74 27.70 -3.43
CA GLU A 302 -24.83 26.96 -4.09
C GLU A 302 -25.84 26.52 -3.05
N VAL A 303 -27.12 26.72 -3.32
CA VAL A 303 -28.24 26.30 -2.48
C VAL A 303 -29.06 25.30 -3.27
N PHE A 304 -29.24 24.11 -2.70
CA PHE A 304 -30.08 23.06 -3.25
C PHE A 304 -31.40 23.03 -2.45
N PRO A 305 -32.49 23.62 -2.98
CA PRO A 305 -33.79 23.62 -2.32
C PRO A 305 -34.43 22.24 -2.35
N GLU A 306 -35.12 21.87 -1.27
CA GLU A 306 -35.97 20.68 -1.24
C GLU A 306 -37.18 20.86 -2.19
N ASP A 307 -37.33 19.97 -3.17
CA ASP A 307 -38.43 20.02 -4.12
C ASP A 307 -39.78 19.77 -3.42
N ASN A 308 -40.56 20.84 -3.23
CA ASN A 308 -41.92 20.77 -2.66
C ASN A 308 -42.92 19.96 -3.52
N GLN A 309 -42.54 19.53 -4.72
CA GLN A 309 -43.43 18.89 -5.69
C GLN A 309 -43.49 17.35 -5.57
N GLN A 310 -42.65 16.70 -4.74
CA GLN A 310 -42.80 15.27 -4.45
C GLN A 310 -43.90 15.06 -3.41
N GLY A 311 -45.13 14.99 -3.91
CA GLY A 311 -46.35 14.95 -3.14
C GLY A 311 -46.57 13.74 -2.23
N THR A 312 -47.21 14.04 -1.11
CA THR A 312 -48.50 13.46 -0.68
C THR A 312 -48.62 11.98 -0.30
N ASP A 313 -47.56 11.18 -0.18
CA ASP A 313 -47.67 9.89 0.54
C ASP A 313 -47.24 10.05 2.00
N SER A 314 -48.24 10.46 2.78
CA SER A 314 -48.16 11.07 4.10
C SER A 314 -48.15 10.04 5.23
N SER A 315 -47.01 9.41 5.52
CA SER A 315 -46.87 8.67 6.80
C SER A 315 -45.46 8.51 7.40
N SER A 316 -44.41 9.16 6.89
CA SER A 316 -43.08 9.16 7.57
C SER A 316 -42.30 10.46 7.37
N SER A 317 -42.80 11.57 7.91
CA SER A 317 -42.38 12.94 7.56
C SER A 317 -41.00 13.39 8.05
N GLU A 318 -40.24 12.59 8.80
CA GLU A 318 -38.87 12.95 9.21
C GLU A 318 -37.78 12.31 8.36
N THR A 319 -38.11 11.31 7.54
CA THR A 319 -37.11 10.59 6.73
C THR A 319 -36.90 11.19 5.35
N SER A 320 -37.87 11.91 4.78
CA SER A 320 -37.81 12.44 3.41
C SER A 320 -36.81 13.59 3.25
N SER A 321 -36.83 14.60 4.14
CA SER A 321 -35.90 15.75 4.04
C SER A 321 -34.44 15.33 4.26
N SER A 322 -34.22 14.24 4.98
CA SER A 322 -32.90 13.64 5.07
C SER A 322 -32.44 12.95 3.78
N ALA A 323 -33.36 12.49 2.93
CA ALA A 323 -33.02 11.72 1.75
C ALA A 323 -32.46 12.62 0.64
N HIS A 324 -33.10 13.77 0.37
CA HIS A 324 -32.63 14.68 -0.67
C HIS A 324 -31.24 15.25 -0.37
N ALA A 325 -31.01 15.73 0.87
CA ALA A 325 -29.68 16.17 1.30
C ALA A 325 -28.63 15.06 1.22
N GLN A 326 -29.02 13.80 1.47
CA GLN A 326 -28.17 12.63 1.30
C GLN A 326 -27.81 12.39 -0.16
N GLU A 327 -28.77 12.50 -1.08
CA GLU A 327 -28.53 12.36 -2.52
C GLU A 327 -27.58 13.43 -3.04
N ILE A 328 -27.82 14.69 -2.68
CA ILE A 328 -26.93 15.81 -3.02
C ILE A 328 -25.53 15.58 -2.46
N PHE A 329 -25.42 15.17 -1.19
CA PHE A 329 -24.14 14.85 -0.57
C PHE A 329 -23.42 13.74 -1.35
N LEU A 330 -24.10 12.67 -1.72
CA LEU A 330 -23.50 11.58 -2.49
C LEU A 330 -23.08 12.06 -3.88
N GLU A 331 -23.90 12.85 -4.56
CA GLU A 331 -23.62 13.40 -5.90
C GLU A 331 -22.37 14.28 -5.91
N ILE A 332 -22.30 15.26 -5.01
CA ILE A 332 -21.14 16.15 -4.86
C ILE A 332 -19.86 15.34 -4.62
N ASN A 333 -19.97 14.25 -3.86
CA ASN A 333 -18.86 13.40 -3.47
C ASN A 333 -18.57 12.24 -4.44
N LYS A 334 -19.26 12.13 -5.59
CA LYS A 334 -18.89 11.14 -6.61
C LYS A 334 -17.49 11.40 -7.18
N ALA A 335 -17.09 12.67 -7.27
CA ALA A 335 -15.78 13.08 -7.78
C ALA A 335 -14.65 12.92 -6.75
N GLU A 336 -14.96 13.06 -5.45
CA GLU A 336 -14.00 12.85 -4.36
C GLU A 336 -14.50 11.74 -3.42
N PRO A 337 -13.96 10.51 -3.52
CA PRO A 337 -14.49 9.38 -2.77
C PRO A 337 -14.46 9.65 -1.26
N VAL A 338 -15.66 9.74 -0.68
CA VAL A 338 -15.86 9.82 0.77
C VAL A 338 -15.57 8.46 1.39
N LYS A 339 -14.96 8.47 2.57
CA LYS A 339 -14.68 7.25 3.34
C LYS A 339 -15.99 6.58 3.74
N LEU A 340 -16.00 5.25 3.75
CA LEU A 340 -17.19 4.48 4.12
C LEU A 340 -17.67 4.88 5.51
N VAL A 341 -16.77 5.13 6.47
CA VAL A 341 -17.16 5.59 7.81
C VAL A 341 -17.96 6.91 7.83
N ASP A 342 -17.81 7.75 6.79
CA ASP A 342 -18.40 9.08 6.68
C ASP A 342 -19.61 9.11 5.71
N LEU A 343 -19.95 8.00 5.04
CA LEU A 343 -21.12 7.96 4.15
C LEU A 343 -22.43 7.91 4.94
N PRO A 344 -23.45 8.70 4.55
CA PRO A 344 -24.79 8.62 5.12
C PRO A 344 -25.47 7.28 4.78
N GLY A 345 -26.36 6.80 5.65
CA GLY A 345 -27.15 5.58 5.44
C GLY A 345 -26.44 4.26 5.78
N ILE A 346 -25.15 4.30 6.09
CA ILE A 346 -24.45 3.13 6.59
C ILE A 346 -24.92 2.80 8.01
N LYS A 347 -25.10 1.51 8.30
CA LYS A 347 -25.55 0.94 9.59
C LYS A 347 -24.51 1.08 10.71
N LEU A 348 -23.85 2.22 10.81
CA LEU A 348 -22.95 2.57 11.89
C LEU A 348 -23.70 3.45 12.88
N THR A 349 -23.79 3.02 14.14
CA THR A 349 -24.45 3.82 15.17
C THR A 349 -23.61 5.08 15.46
N GLU A 350 -24.24 6.18 15.88
CA GLU A 350 -23.51 7.40 16.25
C GLU A 350 -22.50 7.14 17.38
N LYS A 351 -22.83 6.21 18.29
CA LYS A 351 -21.93 5.76 19.35
C LYS A 351 -20.68 5.10 18.79
N ASP A 352 -20.83 4.18 17.85
CA ASP A 352 -19.70 3.48 17.23
C ASP A 352 -18.84 4.46 16.41
N ARG A 353 -19.47 5.37 15.66
CA ARG A 353 -18.76 6.45 14.95
C ARG A 353 -17.94 7.30 15.91
N LYS A 354 -18.51 7.66 17.07
CA LYS A 354 -17.80 8.40 18.12
C LYS A 354 -16.63 7.59 18.69
N VAL A 355 -16.80 6.30 18.96
CA VAL A 355 -15.72 5.42 19.46
C VAL A 355 -14.56 5.34 18.47
N ILE A 356 -14.84 5.17 17.17
CA ILE A 356 -13.81 5.13 16.12
C ILE A 356 -13.10 6.48 16.02
N ASN A 357 -13.85 7.57 15.95
CA ASN A 357 -13.29 8.92 15.80
C ASN A 357 -12.40 9.29 16.99
N ASP A 358 -12.94 9.20 18.20
CA ASP A 358 -12.23 9.57 19.43
C ASP A 358 -11.03 8.63 19.67
N GLY A 359 -11.16 7.34 19.38
CA GLY A 359 -10.07 6.36 19.50
C GLY A 359 -8.91 6.64 18.53
N ALA A 360 -9.23 6.92 17.26
CA ALA A 360 -8.22 7.26 16.25
C ALA A 360 -7.54 8.61 16.55
N SER A 361 -8.30 9.60 17.03
CA SER A 361 -7.73 10.90 17.45
C SER A 361 -6.79 10.77 18.64
N ARG A 362 -7.13 9.96 19.66
CA ARG A 362 -6.22 9.67 20.78
C ARG A 362 -4.91 9.03 20.33
N LEU A 363 -4.97 8.12 19.36
CA LEU A 363 -3.77 7.51 18.79
C LEU A 363 -2.92 8.53 18.01
N GLU A 364 -3.54 9.44 17.27
CA GLU A 364 -2.85 10.55 16.59
C GLU A 364 -2.17 11.49 17.61
N GLU A 365 -2.86 11.83 18.70
CA GLU A 365 -2.31 12.65 19.78
C GLU A 365 -1.12 11.98 20.49
N ALA A 366 -1.15 10.65 20.64
CA ALA A 366 -0.05 9.89 21.23
C ALA A 366 1.17 9.79 20.31
N PHE A 367 0.99 9.80 18.98
CA PHE A 367 2.06 9.62 17.99
C PHE A 367 2.02 10.67 16.85
N PRO A 368 2.09 11.98 17.16
CA PRO A 368 1.82 13.03 16.16
C PRO A 368 2.78 12.98 14.96
N ASP A 369 4.04 12.58 15.17
CA ASP A 369 5.06 12.47 14.11
C ASP A 369 4.80 11.31 13.13
N MET A 370 3.96 10.34 13.51
CA MET A 370 3.64 9.17 12.71
C MET A 370 2.31 9.33 11.94
N PHE A 371 1.61 10.44 12.14
CA PHE A 371 0.40 10.77 11.41
C PHE A 371 0.68 11.86 10.37
N SER A 372 0.22 11.62 9.15
CA SER A 372 0.32 12.53 8.03
C SER A 372 -1.07 12.96 7.56
N ASN A 373 -1.20 14.25 7.29
CA ASN A 373 -2.42 14.82 6.70
C ASN A 373 -2.69 14.31 5.28
N SER A 374 -1.67 13.77 4.60
CA SER A 374 -1.81 13.23 3.24
C SER A 374 -2.57 11.90 3.25
N GLN A 375 -3.64 11.81 2.46
CA GLN A 375 -4.36 10.54 2.23
C GLN A 375 -3.49 9.50 1.50
N ARG A 376 -2.43 9.92 0.81
CA ARG A 376 -1.46 9.07 0.13
C ARG A 376 -0.14 9.01 0.90
N CYS A 377 -0.21 9.00 2.23
CA CYS A 377 0.98 8.88 3.07
C CYS A 377 1.70 7.54 2.82
N ARG A 378 3.03 7.57 2.82
CA ARG A 378 3.85 6.37 2.69
C ARG A 378 4.15 5.79 4.07
N SER A 379 4.23 4.46 4.15
CA SER A 379 4.71 3.76 5.34
C SER A 379 6.03 4.37 5.82
N PRO A 380 6.17 4.62 7.13
CA PRO A 380 5.35 4.10 8.21
C PRO A 380 4.23 5.04 8.69
N HIS A 381 3.97 6.15 7.98
CA HIS A 381 2.98 7.13 8.45
C HIS A 381 1.56 6.65 8.16
N LEU A 382 0.65 6.98 9.06
CA LEU A 382 -0.79 6.76 8.87
C LEU A 382 -1.51 8.07 8.56
N ASN A 383 -2.64 7.97 7.87
CA ASN A 383 -3.59 9.04 7.76
C ASN A 383 -4.80 8.68 8.62
N ILE A 384 -5.23 9.61 9.47
CA ILE A 384 -6.33 9.35 10.42
C ILE A 384 -7.66 9.05 9.72
N ASP A 385 -7.96 9.60 8.54
CA ASP A 385 -9.17 9.22 7.79
C ASP A 385 -9.08 7.80 7.24
N ASN A 386 -7.94 7.43 6.69
CA ASN A 386 -7.70 6.05 6.23
C ASN A 386 -7.76 5.06 7.41
N LEU A 387 -7.25 5.44 8.58
CA LEU A 387 -7.32 4.61 9.78
C LEU A 387 -8.76 4.41 10.25
N ARG A 388 -9.55 5.49 10.35
CA ARG A 388 -10.97 5.42 10.74
C ARG A 388 -11.77 4.52 9.80
N ASP A 389 -11.55 4.70 8.50
CA ASP A 389 -12.18 3.90 7.45
C ASP A 389 -11.79 2.43 7.56
N ALA A 390 -10.51 2.13 7.79
CA ALA A 390 -10.02 0.77 7.92
C ALA A 390 -10.51 0.08 9.20
N LEU A 391 -10.60 0.79 10.34
CA LEU A 391 -11.19 0.30 11.58
C LEU A 391 -12.69 -0.03 11.40
N PHE A 392 -13.40 0.81 10.65
CA PHE A 392 -14.80 0.58 10.32
C PHE A 392 -14.98 -0.60 9.36
N ALA A 393 -14.25 -0.61 8.23
CA ALA A 393 -14.34 -1.63 7.19
C ALA A 393 -13.99 -3.03 7.70
N SER A 394 -13.10 -3.11 8.68
CA SER A 394 -12.74 -4.37 9.34
C SER A 394 -13.68 -4.73 10.49
N GLU A 395 -14.73 -3.95 10.79
CA GLU A 395 -15.71 -4.24 11.85
C GLU A 395 -15.11 -4.48 13.25
N ILE A 396 -14.04 -3.76 13.60
CA ILE A 396 -13.28 -3.96 14.86
C ILE A 396 -14.15 -3.84 16.11
N ILE A 397 -15.10 -2.90 16.13
CA ILE A 397 -16.01 -2.73 17.27
C ILE A 397 -16.81 -4.00 17.53
N LYS A 398 -17.36 -4.62 16.47
CA LYS A 398 -18.18 -5.83 16.59
C LYS A 398 -17.33 -7.04 16.97
N ARG A 399 -16.15 -7.20 16.35
CA ARG A 399 -15.26 -8.35 16.57
C ARG A 399 -14.66 -8.39 17.98
N HIS A 400 -14.24 -7.24 18.51
CA HIS A 400 -13.56 -7.17 19.80
C HIS A 400 -14.43 -6.58 20.93
N GLY A 401 -15.69 -6.24 20.65
CA GLY A 401 -16.63 -5.72 21.66
C GLY A 401 -16.22 -4.37 22.26
N LEU A 402 -15.59 -3.50 21.46
CA LEU A 402 -15.01 -2.24 21.94
C LEU A 402 -16.09 -1.17 22.12
N LYS A 403 -16.47 -0.90 23.37
CA LYS A 403 -17.57 0.04 23.71
C LYS A 403 -17.12 1.47 23.99
N SER A 404 -15.82 1.75 24.05
CA SER A 404 -15.29 3.07 24.42
C SER A 404 -14.05 3.44 23.61
N ALA A 405 -13.84 4.75 23.45
CA ALA A 405 -12.67 5.28 22.76
C ALA A 405 -11.34 4.86 23.42
N LYS A 406 -11.31 4.79 24.75
CA LYS A 406 -10.13 4.32 25.51
C LYS A 406 -9.86 2.83 25.28
N ALA A 407 -10.92 2.00 25.20
CA ALA A 407 -10.77 0.59 24.87
C ALA A 407 -10.23 0.40 23.43
N MET A 408 -10.70 1.22 22.48
CA MET A 408 -10.17 1.25 21.11
C MET A 408 -8.69 1.63 21.07
N GLU A 409 -8.30 2.69 21.79
CA GLU A 409 -6.91 3.12 21.92
C GLU A 409 -6.02 2.03 22.52
N THR A 410 -6.43 1.43 23.65
CA THR A 410 -5.67 0.36 24.32
C THR A 410 -5.50 -0.85 23.40
N TRP A 411 -6.57 -1.26 22.71
CA TRP A 411 -6.48 -2.35 21.73
C TRP A 411 -5.50 -2.04 20.60
N MET A 412 -5.53 -0.83 20.02
CA MET A 412 -4.55 -0.44 18.97
C MET A 412 -3.11 -0.45 19.50
N LEU A 413 -2.89 0.00 20.74
CA LEU A 413 -1.56 -0.05 21.37
C LEU A 413 -1.08 -1.49 21.61
N GLU A 414 -1.96 -2.41 22.00
CA GLU A 414 -1.64 -3.83 22.11
C GLU A 414 -1.24 -4.42 20.76
N GLN A 415 -1.97 -4.09 19.69
CA GLN A 415 -1.61 -4.50 18.33
C GLN A 415 -0.26 -3.91 17.91
N ASN A 416 0.02 -2.65 18.28
CA ASN A 416 1.30 -2.01 18.01
C ASN A 416 2.47 -2.77 18.68
N GLN A 417 2.29 -3.23 19.93
CA GLN A 417 3.29 -4.02 20.64
C GLN A 417 3.50 -5.41 20.03
N LYS A 418 2.44 -6.08 19.58
CA LYS A 418 2.57 -7.34 18.83
C LYS A 418 3.37 -7.14 17.54
N MET A 419 3.03 -6.10 16.78
CA MET A 419 3.74 -5.73 15.55
C MET A 419 5.21 -5.41 15.84
N LYS A 420 5.52 -4.68 16.92
CA LYS A 420 6.89 -4.41 17.35
C LYS A 420 7.70 -5.69 17.54
N GLN A 421 7.15 -6.71 18.21
CA GLN A 421 7.82 -7.99 18.40
C GLN A 421 8.10 -8.69 17.06
N GLU A 422 7.12 -8.70 16.16
CA GLU A 422 7.27 -9.29 14.83
C GLU A 422 8.32 -8.57 13.97
N TYR A 423 8.40 -7.24 14.02
CA TYR A 423 9.34 -6.47 13.21
C TYR A 423 10.75 -6.36 13.81
N THR A 424 10.90 -6.57 15.12
CA THR A 424 12.20 -6.55 15.80
C THR A 424 12.89 -7.90 15.78
N SER A 425 12.15 -8.99 15.54
CA SER A 425 12.75 -10.32 15.41
C SER A 425 13.58 -10.45 14.14
N GLU A 426 14.88 -10.78 14.27
CA GLU A 426 15.82 -10.95 13.15
C GLU A 426 15.39 -12.04 12.16
N THR A 427 14.58 -13.01 12.63
CA THR A 427 14.07 -14.12 11.80
C THR A 427 12.82 -13.76 11.02
N SER A 428 12.20 -12.61 11.30
CA SER A 428 10.91 -12.24 10.70
C SER A 428 11.04 -11.92 9.22
N GLN A 429 10.26 -12.61 8.40
CA GLN A 429 10.13 -12.29 6.98
C GLN A 429 9.51 -10.91 6.77
N LYS A 430 8.62 -10.45 7.67
CA LYS A 430 7.95 -9.14 7.57
C LYS A 430 8.94 -7.98 7.64
N ALA A 431 9.97 -8.09 8.49
CA ALA A 431 11.01 -7.07 8.60
C ALA A 431 11.80 -6.88 7.28
N LYS A 432 11.93 -7.95 6.48
CA LYS A 432 12.62 -7.93 5.19
C LYS A 432 11.76 -7.30 4.07
N THR A 433 10.43 -7.34 4.20
CA THR A 433 9.51 -6.79 3.19
C THR A 433 9.43 -5.26 3.26
N VAL A 434 9.71 -4.67 4.42
CA VAL A 434 9.56 -3.23 4.64
C VAL A 434 10.85 -2.47 4.34
N THR A 435 10.72 -1.26 3.82
CA THR A 435 11.88 -0.41 3.54
C THR A 435 12.66 -0.09 4.83
N PRO A 436 14.00 -0.17 4.82
CA PRO A 436 14.83 0.08 6.01
C PRO A 436 14.62 1.47 6.62
N SER A 437 14.29 2.47 5.79
CA SER A 437 13.98 3.82 6.24
C SER A 437 12.66 3.89 7.02
N ALA A 438 11.64 3.16 6.58
CA ALA A 438 10.37 3.07 7.30
C ALA A 438 10.52 2.31 8.62
N LEU A 439 11.24 1.19 8.61
CA LEU A 439 11.52 0.42 9.82
C LEU A 439 12.32 1.25 10.85
N LYS A 440 13.35 1.97 10.41
CA LYS A 440 14.12 2.86 11.29
C LYS A 440 13.26 3.95 11.93
N LYS A 441 12.31 4.52 11.18
CA LYS A 441 11.35 5.50 11.71
C LYS A 441 10.37 4.87 12.70
N ALA A 442 9.81 3.71 12.36
CA ALA A 442 8.93 2.97 13.26
C ALA A 442 9.61 2.65 14.60
N ILE A 443 10.87 2.18 14.56
CA ILE A 443 11.67 1.93 15.77
C ILE A 443 11.92 3.23 16.54
N LYS A 444 12.25 4.33 15.85
CA LYS A 444 12.52 5.64 16.49
C LYS A 444 11.33 6.16 17.29
N TYR A 445 10.11 5.99 16.77
CA TYR A 445 8.88 6.52 17.37
C TYR A 445 8.04 5.45 18.10
N ASP A 446 8.58 4.24 18.23
CA ASP A 446 7.90 3.05 18.77
C ASP A 446 6.51 2.78 18.15
N PHE A 447 6.37 2.98 16.84
CA PHE A 447 5.10 2.90 16.12
C PHE A 447 5.18 2.06 14.85
N PHE A 448 4.54 0.89 14.88
CA PHE A 448 4.63 -0.16 13.88
C PHE A 448 3.31 -0.39 13.11
N LEU A 449 2.18 0.14 13.59
CA LEU A 449 0.86 -0.01 12.95
C LEU A 449 0.80 0.52 11.50
N GLY A 450 1.67 1.47 11.14
CA GLY A 450 1.73 2.04 9.78
C GLY A 450 2.63 1.29 8.80
N LEU A 451 3.28 0.19 9.23
CA LEU A 451 4.13 -0.63 8.37
C LEU A 451 3.30 -1.59 7.50
N ASP A 452 2.22 -2.14 8.05
CA ASP A 452 1.32 -3.09 7.40
C ASP A 452 -0.08 -2.97 8.00
N SER A 453 -1.12 -3.30 7.24
CA SER A 453 -2.53 -3.27 7.63
C SER A 453 -3.07 -4.63 8.09
N SER A 454 -2.27 -5.71 8.02
CA SER A 454 -2.70 -7.06 8.40
C SER A 454 -3.16 -7.19 9.86
N TRP A 455 -2.66 -6.35 10.77
CA TRP A 455 -3.06 -6.32 12.18
C TRP A 455 -4.53 -5.97 12.39
N LEU A 456 -5.18 -5.33 11.40
CA LEU A 456 -6.62 -5.08 11.45
C LEU A 456 -7.42 -6.38 11.37
N TYR A 457 -6.86 -7.48 10.84
CA TYR A 457 -7.57 -8.74 10.61
C TYR A 457 -7.11 -9.88 11.52
N ALA A 458 -6.19 -9.61 12.44
CA ALA A 458 -5.76 -10.54 13.50
C ALA A 458 -6.75 -10.55 14.66
#